data_AF-A0A353NFG4-F1
#
_entry.id   AF-A0A353NFG4-F1
#
_cell.length_a   1.000
_cell.length_b   1.000
_cell.length_c   1.000
_cell.angle_alpha   90.00
_cell.angle_beta   90.00
_cell.angle_gamma   90.00
#
_symmetry.space_group_name_H-M   'P 1'
#
loop_
_entity.id
_entity.type
_entity.pdbx_description
1 polymer ?
#
loop_
_entity_poly.entity_id
_entity_poly.type
_entity_poly.pdbx_seq_one_letter_code
_entity_poly.pdbx_strand_id
1 'polypeptide(L)' 'MVELKSRRGVNLLPAKVYEGPVEGMVFVYWHDQHPDRMINKLTKDAIDPGSKEPEFKICAVQVKRVSGPQPLQPYLV' A
#
# COMPACT_ATOMS: atom_id res chain seq x y z
N MET A 1 -3.84 -7.55 -10.52
CA MET A 1 -2.80 -6.64 -10.00
C MET A 1 -3.31 -5.21 -10.02
N VAL A 2 -2.91 -4.41 -9.04
CA VAL A 2 -3.17 -2.97 -8.97
C VAL A 2 -1.85 -2.21 -8.87
N GLU A 3 -1.82 -1.03 -9.45
CA GLU A 3 -0.78 -0.04 -9.25
C GLU A 3 -1.26 0.95 -8.18
N LEU A 4 -0.45 1.14 -7.16
CA LEU A 4 -0.54 2.26 -6.25
C LEU A 4 0.50 3.29 -6.65
N LYS A 5 0.08 4.54 -6.83
CA LYS A 5 0.97 5.66 -7.14
C LYS A 5 0.84 6.74 -6.08
N SER A 6 1.95 7.15 -5.49
CA SER A 6 2.03 8.32 -4.63
C SER A 6 2.97 9.37 -5.26
N ARG A 7 3.17 10.50 -4.58
CA ARG A 7 4.19 11.49 -4.99
C ARG A 7 5.62 10.93 -4.99
N ARG A 8 5.89 9.85 -4.24
CA ARG A 8 7.24 9.27 -4.12
C ARG A 8 7.55 8.19 -5.16
N GLY A 9 6.53 7.62 -5.79
CA GLY A 9 6.74 6.54 -6.74
C GLY A 9 5.52 5.66 -6.93
N VAL A 10 5.78 4.46 -7.45
CA VAL A 10 4.77 3.46 -7.81
C VAL A 10 5.10 2.12 -7.17
N ASN A 11 4.07 1.35 -6.85
CA ASN A 11 4.19 -0.02 -6.35
C ASN A 11 3.07 -0.89 -6.95
N LEU A 12 3.45 -2.08 -7.42
CA LEU A 12 2.54 -3.05 -8.03
C LEU A 12 2.21 -4.14 -7.02
N LEU A 13 0.95 -4.24 -6.63
CA LEU A 13 0.52 -5.13 -5.56
C LEU A 13 -0.63 -6.04 -6.00
N PRO A 14 -0.71 -7.27 -5.44
CA PRO A 14 -1.97 -8.00 -5.43
C PRO A 14 -2.99 -7.21 -4.59
N ALA A 15 -4.27 -7.31 -4.93
CA ALA A 15 -5.34 -6.65 -4.21
C ALA A 15 -6.48 -7.62 -3.95
N LYS A 16 -7.12 -7.43 -2.79
CA LYS A 16 -8.36 -8.09 -2.41
C LYS A 16 -9.40 -6.99 -2.19
N VAL A 17 -10.59 -7.14 -2.78
CA VAL A 17 -11.73 -6.34 -2.35
C VAL A 17 -12.20 -6.90 -1.01
N TYR A 18 -12.29 -6.04 0.00
CA TYR A 18 -12.66 -6.43 1.35
C TYR A 18 -13.57 -5.36 1.95
N GLU A 19 -14.61 -5.81 2.64
CA GLU A 19 -15.47 -4.94 3.45
C GLU A 19 -14.74 -4.63 4.75
N GLY A 20 -14.06 -3.48 4.80
CA GLY A 20 -13.30 -3.09 5.98
C GLY A 20 -12.86 -1.63 5.96
N PRO A 21 -11.97 -1.21 5.04
CA PRO A 21 -11.62 0.19 4.90
C PRO A 21 -12.87 1.03 4.54
N VAL A 22 -12.95 2.23 5.10
CA VAL A 22 -13.96 3.22 4.67
C VAL A 22 -13.77 3.49 3.18
N GLU A 23 -14.86 3.78 2.46
CA GLU A 23 -14.79 4.14 1.05
C GLU A 23 -13.73 5.23 0.80
N GLY A 24 -12.90 5.02 -0.22
CA GLY A 24 -11.76 5.89 -0.53
C GLY A 24 -10.46 5.57 0.23
N MET A 25 -10.46 4.62 1.16
CA MET A 25 -9.25 4.15 1.85
C MET A 25 -8.75 2.81 1.29
N VAL A 26 -7.44 2.61 1.41
CA VAL A 26 -6.78 1.34 1.12
C VAL A 26 -5.94 0.92 2.32
N PHE A 27 -5.85 -0.39 2.54
CA PHE A 27 -4.95 -0.96 3.53
C PHE A 27 -3.89 -1.79 2.81
N VAL A 28 -2.63 -1.64 3.24
CA VAL A 28 -1.51 -2.41 2.74
C VAL A 28 -0.63 -2.82 3.92
N TYR A 29 -0.17 -4.07 3.91
CA TYR A 29 0.78 -4.54 4.91
C TYR A 29 2.10 -3.77 4.82
N TRP A 30 2.71 -3.52 5.98
CA TRP A 30 3.98 -2.81 6.05
C TRP A 30 5.14 -3.62 5.45
N HIS A 31 5.15 -4.92 5.75
CA HIS A 31 6.15 -5.87 5.27
C HIS A 31 5.59 -6.70 4.12
N ASP A 32 6.44 -6.95 3.14
CA ASP A 32 6.17 -7.86 2.04
C ASP A 32 7.38 -8.80 1.86
N GLN A 33 7.13 -10.01 1.36
CA GLN A 33 8.19 -10.99 1.06
C GLN A 33 9.10 -10.51 -0.09
N HIS A 34 8.59 -9.67 -0.99
CA HIS A 34 9.33 -9.14 -2.12
C HIS A 34 9.77 -7.70 -1.84
N PRO A 35 11.08 -7.38 -1.94
CA PRO A 35 11.60 -6.04 -1.61
C PRO A 35 11.02 -4.94 -2.49
N ASP A 36 10.59 -5.26 -3.72
CA ASP A 36 9.94 -4.29 -4.61
C ASP A 36 8.53 -3.91 -4.19
N ARG A 37 7.90 -4.71 -3.34
CA ARG A 37 6.52 -4.51 -2.87
C ARG A 37 6.43 -3.84 -1.50
N MET A 38 7.56 -3.46 -0.89
CA MET A 38 7.58 -2.74 0.38
C MET A 38 6.84 -1.39 0.28
N ILE A 39 5.81 -1.20 1.10
CA ILE A 39 4.90 -0.05 0.98
C ILE A 39 5.53 1.28 1.42
N ASN A 40 6.54 1.22 2.30
CA ASN A 40 7.28 2.40 2.76
C ASN A 40 7.97 3.18 1.61
N LYS A 41 8.16 2.56 0.44
CA LYS A 41 8.62 3.28 -0.77
C LYS A 41 7.64 4.38 -1.22
N LEU A 42 6.35 4.26 -0.86
CA LEU A 42 5.29 5.21 -1.25
C LEU A 42 4.91 6.18 -0.13
N THR A 43 5.21 5.87 1.14
CA THR A 43 4.82 6.70 2.30
C THR A 43 5.54 8.03 2.30
N LYS A 44 4.82 9.13 2.53
CA LYS A 44 5.40 10.48 2.53
C LYS A 44 6.51 10.65 3.58
N ASP A 45 7.42 11.58 3.30
CA ASP A 45 8.53 11.92 4.20
C ASP A 45 8.12 13.01 5.20
N ALA A 46 7.06 12.74 5.95
CA ALA A 46 6.58 13.62 7.00
C ALA A 46 6.92 13.02 8.36
N ILE A 47 7.39 13.86 9.27
CA ILE A 47 7.72 13.51 10.65
C ILE A 47 7.03 14.46 11.60
N ASP A 48 6.64 13.96 12.77
CA ASP A 48 6.14 14.81 13.85
C ASP A 48 7.27 15.73 14.37
N PRO A 49 7.06 17.05 14.51
CA PRO A 49 8.10 17.96 14.98
C PRO A 49 8.61 17.69 16.39
N GLY A 50 7.76 17.13 17.27
CA GLY A 50 8.09 16.82 18.66
C GLY A 50 8.74 15.45 18.81
N SER A 51 8.00 14.39 18.50
CA SER A 51 8.42 13.00 18.71
C SER A 51 9.39 12.48 17.66
N LYS A 52 9.47 13.14 16.49
CA LYS A 52 10.20 12.67 15.30
C LYS A 52 9.64 11.39 14.70
N GLU A 53 8.43 10.98 15.07
CA GLU A 53 7.78 9.80 14.52
C GLU A 53 7.31 10.07 13.08
N PRO A 54 7.50 9.10 12.16
CA PRO A 54 7.11 9.25 10.77
C PRO A 54 5.62 8.98 10.52
N GLU A 55 5.05 9.69 9.55
CA GLU A 55 3.63 9.59 9.21
C GLU A 55 3.37 8.45 8.21
N PHE A 56 3.19 7.25 8.74
CA PHE A 56 2.97 6.04 7.94
C PHE A 56 1.51 5.74 7.61
N LYS A 57 0.57 6.25 8.40
CA LYS A 57 -0.84 5.85 8.32
C LYS A 57 -1.67 6.71 7.36
N ILE A 58 -1.12 7.83 6.89
CA ILE A 58 -1.80 8.74 5.96
C ILE A 58 -0.86 9.03 4.78
N CYS A 59 -1.21 8.51 3.62
CA CYS A 59 -0.52 8.81 2.37
C CYS A 59 -1.53 8.85 1.23
N ALA A 60 -1.59 9.99 0.52
CA ALA A 60 -2.45 10.12 -0.66
C ALA A 60 -1.88 9.25 -1.79
N VAL A 61 -2.74 8.39 -2.35
CA VAL A 61 -2.39 7.49 -3.44
C VAL A 61 -3.48 7.48 -4.50
N GLN A 62 -3.08 7.21 -5.74
CA GLN A 62 -3.97 6.85 -6.84
C GLN A 62 -3.91 5.33 -7.03
N VAL A 63 -5.08 4.70 -7.20
CA VAL A 63 -5.21 3.28 -7.48
C VAL A 63 -5.55 3.09 -8.96
N LYS A 64 -4.81 2.23 -9.66
CA LYS A 64 -5.08 1.88 -11.05
C LYS A 64 -5.08 0.37 -11.23
N ARG A 65 -6.08 -0.15 -11.98
CA ARG A 65 -6.12 -1.57 -12.36
C ARG A 65 -5.02 -1.85 -13.41
N VAL A 66 -4.24 -2.92 -13.18
CA VAL A 66 -3.17 -3.35 -14.09
C VAL A 66 -3.48 -4.68 -14.76
N SER A 67 -4.11 -5.62 -14.05
CA SER A 67 -4.50 -6.91 -14.62
C SER A 67 -5.81 -7.44 -14.04
N GLY A 68 -6.31 -8.54 -14.61
CA GLY A 68 -7.51 -9.24 -14.15
C GLY A 68 -7.43 -9.76 -12.72
N PRO A 69 -8.59 -10.06 -12.09
CA PRO A 69 -8.63 -10.74 -10.80
C PRO A 69 -7.97 -12.11 -10.93
N GLN A 70 -7.19 -12.48 -9.93
CA GLN A 70 -6.58 -13.80 -9.77
C GLN A 70 -6.91 -14.31 -8.37
N PRO A 71 -7.13 -15.62 -8.19
CA PRO A 71 -7.30 -16.19 -6.87
C PRO A 71 -6.08 -15.86 -5.99
N LEU A 72 -6.33 -15.30 -4.80
CA LEU A 72 -5.27 -15.15 -3.80
C LEU A 72 -4.92 -16.54 -3.29
N GLN A 73 -3.68 -16.97 -3.48
CA GLN A 73 -3.15 -18.12 -2.76
C GLN A 73 -2.78 -17.65 -1.36
N PRO A 74 -3.49 -18.11 -0.31
CA PRO A 74 -3.07 -17.82 1.05
C PRO A 74 -1.72 -18.49 1.27
N TYR A 75 -0.72 -17.73 1.66
CA TYR A 75 0.51 -18.31 2.19
C TYR A 75 0.21 -18.78 3.61
N LEU A 76 -0.20 -20.05 3.74
CA LEU A 76 -0.21 -20.74 5.03
C LEU A 76 1.25 -20.95 5.41
N VAL A 77 1.71 -20.20 6.41
CA VAL A 77 2.97 -20.50 7.11
C VAL A 77 2.75 -21.74 7.96
#